data_AF-A0A8J5BFV5-F1
#
_entry.id   AF-A0A8J5BFV5-F1
#
_cell.length_a   1.000
_cell.length_b   1.000
_cell.length_c   1.000
_cell.angle_alpha   90.00
_cell.angle_beta   90.00
_cell.angle_gamma   90.00
#
_symmetry.space_group_name_H-M   'P 1'
#
loop_
_entity.id
_entity.type
_entity.pdbx_description
1 polymer ?
#
loop_
_entity_poly.entity_id
_entity_poly.type
_entity_poly.pdbx_seq_one_letter_code
_entity_poly.pdbx_strand_id
1 'polypeptide(L)'
;MICSISGEPAQQPVLSPKSGHIFERRLIETYVQENGKDPINGEELAVEDLLEVNINAPTRPKPPQYTSIPSLLQAFQNEWDATAQEVFSLRQQLQETKTELSTALYKQDAAVRVVARLTKERDEARKALAELSANLE
;
A
#
# COMPACT_ATOMS: atom_id res chain seq x y z
N MET A 1 -13.65 -5.99 13.98
CA MET A 1 -13.89 -4.80 13.13
C MET A 1 -12.69 -3.90 13.23
N ILE A 2 -11.78 -4.03 12.27
CA ILE A 2 -10.54 -3.27 12.20
C ILE A 2 -10.76 -2.15 11.18
N CYS A 3 -10.36 -0.93 11.54
CA CYS A 3 -10.39 0.21 10.66
C CYS A 3 -9.38 0.01 9.52
N SER A 4 -9.82 0.13 8.27
CA SER A 4 -8.95 -0.02 7.09
C SER A 4 -7.94 1.12 6.90
N ILE A 5 -8.06 2.23 7.64
CA ILE A 5 -7.08 3.34 7.63
C ILE A 5 -6.02 3.13 8.72
N SER A 6 -6.42 2.95 9.97
CA SER A 6 -5.48 2.88 11.10
C SER A 6 -4.98 1.47 11.42
N GLY A 7 -5.64 0.43 10.93
CA GLY A 7 -5.36 -0.95 11.33
C GLY A 7 -5.75 -1.28 12.79
N GLU A 8 -6.40 -0.34 13.49
CA GLU A 8 -6.85 -0.49 14.87
C GLU A 8 -8.32 -0.91 14.96
N PRO A 9 -8.77 -1.54 16.06
CA PRO A 9 -10.18 -1.78 16.29
C PRO A 9 -10.96 -0.47 16.33
N ALA A 10 -11.98 -0.34 15.49
CA ALA A 10 -12.80 0.86 15.42
C ALA A 10 -13.70 0.98 16.67
N GLN A 11 -13.71 2.16 17.30
CA GLN A 11 -14.61 2.51 18.40
C GLN A 11 -15.97 2.93 17.87
N GLN A 12 -15.98 3.75 16.80
CA GLN A 12 -17.18 4.13 16.07
C GLN A 12 -17.05 3.65 14.62
N PRO A 13 -17.35 2.36 14.36
CA PRO A 13 -17.23 1.81 13.03
C PRO A 13 -18.31 2.37 12.11
N VAL A 14 -17.87 2.85 10.96
CA VAL A 14 -18.72 3.23 9.83
C VAL A 14 -18.31 2.44 8.61
N LEU A 15 -19.28 2.06 7.79
CA LEU A 15 -19.10 1.31 6.56
C LEU A 15 -19.21 2.26 5.37
N SER A 16 -18.25 2.19 4.45
CA SER A 16 -18.43 2.78 3.12
C SER A 16 -19.27 1.83 2.26
N PRO A 17 -20.41 2.26 1.69
CA PRO A 17 -21.21 1.43 0.79
C PRO A 17 -20.52 1.16 -0.54
N LYS A 18 -19.51 1.97 -0.90
CA LYS A 18 -18.75 1.85 -2.16
C LYS A 18 -17.76 0.70 -2.11
N SER A 19 -16.89 0.72 -1.10
CA SER A 19 -15.83 -0.28 -0.95
C SER A 19 -16.20 -1.45 -0.04
N GLY A 20 -17.27 -1.31 0.77
CA GLY A 20 -17.67 -2.33 1.73
C GLY A 20 -16.70 -2.50 2.91
N HIS A 21 -15.76 -1.56 3.09
CA HIS A 21 -14.79 -1.57 4.19
C HIS A 21 -15.26 -0.77 5.39
N ILE A 22 -14.77 -1.18 6.56
CA ILE A 22 -15.10 -0.57 7.85
C ILE A 22 -13.98 0.39 8.25
N PHE A 23 -14.39 1.58 8.68
CA PHE A 23 -13.50 2.66 9.07
C PHE A 23 -13.88 3.19 10.45
N GLU A 24 -12.93 3.81 11.11
CA GLU A 24 -13.21 4.68 12.25
C GLU A 24 -13.82 5.99 11.74
N ARG A 25 -14.99 6.37 12.27
CA ARG A 25 -15.75 7.56 11.85
C ARG A 25 -14.87 8.81 11.68
N ARG A 26 -14.09 9.14 12.72
CA ARG A 26 -13.21 10.32 12.73
C ARG A 26 -12.22 10.34 11.57
N LEU A 27 -11.70 9.17 11.17
CA LEU A 27 -10.65 9.08 10.17
C LEU A 27 -11.23 9.18 8.75
N ILE A 28 -12.33 8.48 8.48
CA ILE A 28 -12.95 8.51 7.15
C ILE A 28 -13.65 9.85 6.88
N GLU A 29 -14.28 10.48 7.87
CA GLU A 29 -14.89 11.81 7.71
C GLU A 29 -13.84 12.85 7.31
N THR A 30 -12.70 12.86 8.01
CA THR A 30 -11.57 13.74 7.66
C THR A 30 -11.08 13.46 6.23
N TYR A 31 -10.89 12.18 5.86
CA TYR A 31 -10.41 11.82 4.53
C TYR A 31 -11.38 12.23 3.41
N VAL A 32 -12.67 12.00 3.61
CA VAL A 32 -13.72 12.36 2.64
C VAL A 32 -13.87 13.87 2.51
N GLN A 33 -13.74 14.62 3.61
CA GLN A 33 -13.75 16.09 3.54
C GLN A 33 -12.57 16.65 2.75
N GLU A 34 -11.39 16.03 2.85
CA GLU A 34 -10.19 16.48 2.14
C GLU A 34 -10.17 16.04 0.66
N ASN A 35 -10.60 14.81 0.36
CA ASN A 35 -10.39 14.19 -0.95
C ASN A 35 -11.69 13.94 -1.74
N GLY A 36 -12.86 13.95 -1.10
CA GLY A 36 -14.16 13.67 -1.71
C GLY A 36 -14.34 12.24 -2.23
N LYS A 37 -13.50 11.30 -1.77
CA LYS A 37 -13.39 9.94 -2.30
C LYS A 37 -13.23 8.90 -1.19
N ASP A 38 -13.52 7.65 -1.52
CA ASP A 38 -13.22 6.49 -0.69
C ASP A 38 -11.72 6.14 -0.74
N PRO A 39 -11.06 5.92 0.41
CA PRO A 39 -9.62 5.68 0.50
C PRO A 39 -9.15 4.35 -0.12
N ILE A 40 -10.04 3.39 -0.36
CA ILE A 40 -9.65 2.05 -0.85
C ILE A 40 -9.80 1.93 -2.36
N ASN A 41 -10.98 2.26 -2.90
CA ASN A 41 -11.28 2.10 -4.33
C ASN A 41 -11.19 3.43 -5.12
N GLY A 42 -11.11 4.58 -4.44
CA GLY A 42 -11.02 5.90 -5.08
C GLY A 42 -12.32 6.39 -5.70
N GLU A 43 -13.46 5.77 -5.40
CA GLU A 43 -14.78 6.21 -5.87
C GLU A 43 -15.27 7.45 -5.11
N GLU A 44 -16.13 8.25 -5.74
CA GLU A 44 -16.76 9.40 -5.07
C GLU A 44 -17.62 8.93 -3.89
N LEU A 45 -17.38 9.54 -2.74
CA LEU A 45 -18.04 9.21 -1.48
C LEU A 45 -18.34 10.51 -0.74
N ALA A 46 -19.59 10.72 -0.33
CA ALA A 46 -19.95 11.81 0.56
C ALA A 46 -19.98 11.33 2.03
N VAL A 47 -19.84 12.27 2.97
CA VAL A 47 -19.93 11.96 4.41
C VAL A 47 -21.29 11.37 4.77
N GLU A 48 -22.35 11.81 4.08
CA GLU A 48 -23.72 11.35 4.30
C GLU A 48 -23.98 9.91 3.85
N ASP A 49 -23.14 9.40 2.94
CA ASP A 49 -23.24 8.02 2.44
C ASP A 49 -22.67 7.00 3.44
N LEU A 50 -22.00 7.45 4.50
CA LEU A 50 -21.41 6.57 5.51
C LEU A 50 -22.48 5.94 6.39
N LEU A 51 -22.43 4.61 6.49
CA LEU A 51 -23.39 3.84 7.28
C LEU A 51 -22.80 3.46 8.63
N GLU A 52 -23.43 3.92 9.71
CA GLU A 52 -23.02 3.56 11.07
C GLU A 52 -23.30 2.07 11.35
N VAL A 53 -22.29 1.39 11.90
CA VAL A 53 -22.40 -0.02 12.30
C VAL A 53 -22.52 -0.09 13.82
N ASN A 54 -23.71 -0.36 14.34
CA ASN A 54 -23.91 -0.44 15.79
C ASN A 54 -23.36 -1.75 16.35
N ILE A 55 -22.31 -1.66 17.17
CA ILE A 55 -21.67 -2.79 17.81
C ILE A 55 -21.39 -2.49 19.28
N ASN A 56 -21.33 -3.55 20.09
CA ASN A 56 -20.77 -3.43 21.44
C ASN A 56 -19.28 -3.11 21.32
N ALA A 57 -18.91 -1.87 21.63
CA ALA A 57 -17.55 -1.37 21.50
C ALA A 57 -16.57 -2.30 22.26
N PRO A 58 -15.54 -2.85 21.61
CA PRO A 58 -14.55 -3.66 22.30
C PRO A 58 -13.73 -2.77 23.23
N THR A 59 -14.05 -2.76 24.52
CA THR A 59 -13.29 -2.00 25.52
C THR A 59 -11.97 -2.72 25.81
N ARG A 60 -10.85 -2.16 25.36
CA ARG A 60 -9.54 -2.60 25.83
C ARG A 60 -9.40 -2.16 27.31
N PRO A 61 -9.19 -3.08 28.26
CA PRO A 61 -8.99 -2.69 29.65
C PRO A 61 -7.75 -1.80 29.76
N LYS A 62 -7.88 -0.69 30.48
CA LYS A 62 -6.74 0.22 30.72
C LYS A 62 -5.63 -0.54 31.45
N PRO A 63 -4.38 -0.51 30.95
CA PRO A 63 -3.25 -1.07 31.67
C PRO A 63 -3.16 -0.48 33.08
N PRO A 64 -2.88 -1.29 34.12
CA PRO A 64 -2.83 -0.83 35.52
C PRO A 64 -1.72 0.20 35.78
N GLN A 65 -0.82 0.40 34.81
CA GLN A 65 0.33 1.29 34.91
C GLN A 65 -0.02 2.76 34.58
N TYR A 66 -1.22 3.06 34.06
CA TYR A 66 -1.66 4.41 33.70
C TYR A 66 -2.46 5.09 34.82
N THR A 67 -1.87 5.16 36.02
CA THR A 67 -2.55 5.65 37.23
C THR A 67 -2.01 6.98 37.74
N SER A 68 -0.89 7.47 37.21
CA SER A 68 -0.27 8.75 37.61
C SER A 68 0.10 9.61 36.40
N ILE A 69 0.14 10.94 36.58
CA ILE A 69 0.56 11.88 35.52
C ILE A 69 1.96 11.53 34.98
N PRO A 70 2.98 11.23 35.82
CA PRO A 70 4.29 10.80 35.32
C PRO A 70 4.21 9.54 34.44
N SER A 71 3.43 8.53 34.85
CA SER A 71 3.28 7.30 34.05
C SER A 71 2.58 7.52 32.71
N LEU A 72 1.64 8.47 32.63
CA LEU A 72 0.98 8.84 31.37
C LEU A 72 1.93 9.58 30.42
N LEU A 73 2.73 10.51 30.95
CA LEU A 73 3.72 11.23 30.14
C LEU A 73 4.78 10.28 29.58
N GLN A 74 5.25 9.32 30.38
CA GLN A 74 6.17 8.30 29.90
C GLN A 74 5.55 7.44 28.80
N ALA A 75 4.26 7.07 28.94
CA ALA A 75 3.56 6.32 27.91
C ALA A 75 3.46 7.11 26.60
N PHE A 76 3.08 8.39 26.65
CA PHE A 76 3.03 9.22 25.46
C PHE A 76 4.40 9.43 24.81
N GLN A 77 5.46 9.59 25.60
CA GLN A 77 6.82 9.66 25.07
C GLN A 77 7.19 8.37 24.32
N ASN A 78 6.91 7.21 24.91
CA ASN A 78 7.21 5.92 24.29
C ASN A 78 6.43 5.71 22.98
N GLU A 79 5.14 6.04 22.93
CA GLU A 79 4.33 5.94 21.72
C GLU A 79 4.83 6.91 20.63
N TRP A 80 5.22 8.13 21.03
CA TRP A 80 5.77 9.10 20.09
C TRP A 80 7.13 8.67 19.53
N ASP A 81 8.02 8.15 20.38
CA ASP A 81 9.32 7.63 19.96
C ASP A 81 9.15 6.42 19.00
N ALA A 82 8.19 5.53 19.30
CA ALA A 82 7.87 4.39 18.44
C ALA A 82 7.36 4.83 17.06
N THR A 83 6.41 5.77 17.02
CA THR A 83 5.88 6.30 15.74
C THR A 83 6.95 7.06 14.95
N ALA A 84 7.83 7.82 15.61
CA ALA A 84 8.94 8.51 14.95
C ALA A 84 9.92 7.51 14.32
N GLN A 85 10.24 6.42 15.03
CA GLN A 85 11.10 5.36 14.51
C GLN A 85 10.46 4.61 13.33
N GLU A 86 9.16 4.31 13.42
CA GLU A 86 8.42 3.66 12.34
C GLU A 86 8.40 4.53 11.08
N VAL A 87 8.07 5.82 11.20
CA VAL A 87 8.08 6.77 10.07
C VAL A 87 9.47 6.87 9.45
N PHE A 88 10.54 6.90 10.25
CA PHE A 88 11.90 6.89 9.74
C PHE A 88 12.21 5.61 8.95
N SER A 89 11.89 4.44 9.51
CA SER A 89 12.10 3.14 8.85
C SER A 89 11.30 3.02 7.55
N LEU A 90 10.03 3.41 7.56
CA LEU A 90 9.16 3.42 6.37
C LEU A 90 9.73 4.33 5.27
N ARG A 91 10.23 5.52 5.62
CA ARG A 91 10.88 6.43 4.65
C ARG A 91 12.15 5.83 4.07
N GLN A 92 12.95 5.15 4.90
CA GLN A 92 14.16 4.46 4.45
C GLN A 92 13.82 3.34 3.47
N GLN A 93 12.86 2.47 3.81
CA GLN A 93 12.38 1.37 2.94
C GLN A 93 11.78 1.90 1.63
N LEU A 94 11.01 2.99 1.69
CA LEU A 94 10.47 3.65 0.50
C LEU A 94 11.58 4.12 -0.44
N GLN A 95 12.67 4.67 0.10
CA GLN A 95 13.79 5.13 -0.71
C GLN A 95 14.57 3.95 -1.30
N GLU A 96 14.82 2.90 -0.52
CA GLU A 96 15.50 1.68 -0.96
C GLU A 96 14.71 1.00 -2.10
N THR A 97 13.42 0.74 -1.90
CA THR A 97 12.55 0.13 -2.92
C THR A 97 12.48 0.96 -4.21
N LYS A 98 12.49 2.29 -4.13
CA LYS A 98 12.59 3.16 -5.33
C LYS A 98 13.91 2.96 -6.07
N THR A 99 15.02 2.87 -5.35
CA THR A 99 16.33 2.61 -5.99
C THR A 99 16.36 1.22 -6.61
N GLU A 100 15.89 0.19 -5.92
CA GLU A 100 15.80 -1.18 -6.45
C GLU A 100 14.94 -1.23 -7.72
N LEU A 101 13.75 -0.61 -7.69
CA LEU A 101 12.87 -0.50 -8.84
C LEU A 101 13.57 0.17 -10.03
N SER A 102 14.29 1.27 -9.79
CA SER A 102 15.03 1.95 -10.86
C SER A 102 16.06 1.04 -11.51
N THR A 103 16.83 0.29 -10.71
CA THR A 103 17.83 -0.66 -11.23
C THR A 103 17.19 -1.83 -11.97
N ALA A 104 16.03 -2.30 -11.52
CA ALA A 104 15.26 -3.36 -12.18
C ALA A 104 14.77 -2.90 -13.56
N LEU A 105 14.25 -1.67 -13.67
CA LEU A 105 13.82 -1.09 -14.96
C LEU A 105 14.99 -0.91 -15.94
N TYR A 106 16.16 -0.47 -15.47
CA TYR A 106 17.37 -0.42 -16.31
C TYR A 106 17.80 -1.81 -16.81
N LYS A 107 17.76 -2.82 -15.94
CA LYS A 107 18.04 -4.21 -16.32
C LYS A 107 17.02 -4.75 -17.31
N GLN A 108 15.74 -4.41 -17.15
CA GLN A 108 14.67 -4.78 -18.07
C GLN A 108 14.92 -4.19 -19.47
N ASP A 109 15.23 -2.90 -19.58
CA ASP A 109 15.53 -2.27 -20.88
C ASP A 109 16.76 -2.92 -21.56
N ALA A 110 17.83 -3.16 -20.80
CA ALA A 110 19.00 -3.87 -21.31
C ALA A 110 18.65 -5.28 -21.82
N ALA A 111 17.85 -6.04 -21.08
CA ALA A 111 17.39 -7.36 -21.49
C ALA A 111 16.55 -7.32 -22.76
N VAL A 112 15.64 -6.35 -22.88
CA VAL A 112 14.80 -6.15 -24.10
C VAL A 112 15.69 -5.90 -25.33
N ARG A 113 16.74 -5.08 -25.20
CA ARG A 113 17.69 -4.84 -26.31
C ARG A 113 18.43 -6.12 -26.72
N VAL A 114 18.84 -6.93 -25.75
CA VAL A 114 19.48 -8.23 -26.02
C VAL A 114 18.53 -9.18 -26.74
N VAL A 115 17.27 -9.28 -26.28
CA VAL A 115 16.24 -10.10 -26.93
C VAL A 115 15.98 -9.63 -28.35
N ALA A 116 15.90 -8.31 -28.59
CA ALA A 116 15.72 -7.77 -29.94
C ALA A 116 16.89 -8.13 -30.87
N ARG A 117 18.13 -8.01 -30.40
CA ARG A 117 19.32 -8.43 -31.16
C ARG A 117 19.31 -9.93 -31.46
N LEU A 118 19.11 -10.77 -30.45
CA LEU A 118 19.07 -12.23 -30.60
C LEU A 118 17.92 -12.69 -31.50
N THR A 119 16.80 -11.96 -31.51
CA THR A 119 15.69 -12.27 -32.41
C THR A 119 16.08 -12.03 -33.87
N LYS A 120 16.76 -10.91 -34.17
CA LYS A 120 17.29 -10.64 -35.51
C LYS A 120 18.31 -11.69 -35.95
N GLU A 121 19.31 -11.98 -35.12
CA GLU A 121 20.35 -12.98 -35.42
C GLU A 121 19.75 -14.38 -35.66
N ARG A 122 18.75 -14.77 -34.85
CA ARG A 122 18.02 -16.03 -35.01
C ARG A 122 17.22 -16.07 -36.32
N ASP A 123 16.54 -14.99 -36.66
CA ASP A 123 15.74 -14.92 -37.89
C ASP A 123 16.65 -14.94 -39.15
N GLU A 124 17.80 -14.27 -39.10
CA GLU A 124 18.83 -14.31 -40.15
C GLU A 124 19.40 -15.73 -40.33
N ALA A 125 19.77 -16.40 -39.23
CA ALA A 125 20.27 -17.78 -39.27
C ALA A 125 19.24 -18.77 -39.83
N ARG A 126 17.96 -18.62 -39.47
CA ARG A 126 16.87 -19.46 -40.00
C ARG A 126 16.65 -19.24 -41.50
N LYS A 127 16.73 -18.00 -41.98
CA LYS A 127 16.64 -17.69 -43.41
C LYS A 127 17.78 -18.32 -44.20
N ALA A 128 19.03 -18.16 -43.72
CA ALA A 128 20.19 -18.76 -44.37
C ALA A 128 20.10 -20.29 -44.43
N LEU A 129 19.60 -20.94 -43.37
CA LEU A 129 19.34 -22.38 -43.39
C LEU A 129 18.27 -22.78 -44.39
N ALA A 130 17.16 -22.04 -44.47
CA ALA A 130 16.09 -22.30 -45.43
C ALA A 130 16.56 -22.18 -46.89
N GLU A 131 17.37 -21.16 -47.18
CA GLU A 131 18.01 -20.98 -48.49
C GLU A 131 18.96 -22.14 -48.82
N LEU A 132 19.78 -22.59 -47.86
CA LEU A 132 20.69 -23.72 -48.07
C LEU A 132 19.92 -25.03 -48.33
N SER A 133 18.84 -25.29 -47.56
CA SER A 133 18.01 -26.48 -47.78
C SER A 133 17.31 -26.46 -49.14
N ALA A 134 16.83 -25.29 -49.59
CA ALA A 134 16.19 -25.16 -50.89
C ALA A 134 17.16 -25.33 -52.06
N ASN A 135 18.46 -25.08 -51.86
CA ASN A 135 19.50 -25.30 -52.86
C ASN A 135 20.01 -26.75 -52.90
N LEU A 136 19.66 -27.58 -51.90
CA LEU A 136 20.07 -28.98 -51.80
C LEU A 136 19.01 -29.97 -52.30
N GLU A 137 17.75 -29.53 -52.47
CA GLU A 137 16.69 -30.26 -53.19
C GLU A 137 16.71 -29.93 -54.69
#